data_AF-A0A812QGE9-F1
#
_entry.id   AF-A0A812QGE9-F1
#
_cell.length_a   1.000
_cell.length_b   1.000
_cell.length_c   1.000
_cell.angle_alpha   90.00
_cell.angle_beta   90.00
_cell.angle_gamma   90.00
#
_symmetry.space_group_name_H-M   'P 1'
#
loop_
_entity.id
_entity.type
_entity.pdbx_description
1 polymer ?
#
loop_
_entity_poly.entity_id
_entity_poly.type
_entity_poly.pdbx_seq_one_letter_code
_entity_poly.pdbx_strand_id
1 'polypeptide(L)'
;MFTYVAASVMLLLHAGSVSQLAGSPWIYPLTVDLPLTVFFLMFFFGHVLTCGCLSPSIWVDKLCIPQGDEAIKQKYVRALPDFVQRCSTMLVLWDSTYFERLFCNMELAVFLKYQSGRHLVVLPLWLPPWLLLAVLFDWVSVRCLVFRLLCWAQGFFLNLPLPASYPHLEALLRVLLYTLVTGCAYLPAGVAAAISFSMKLKQHGEMLERLASFDVRYAKCTIGADRPIIEATIAQLYDEIDDLPISAAVEAPEVAAAVSRQESAQLLANAEILRDPSIRSLTSYPDQEESLDAFNMEVRGQLRAEVIRQSGSATSLPLSVCMQAFAPLFFHICSSCFLDCDGLGGCAAALKSQGFDSFRTLILVDIANLFFSCLSLSIIFPCILHAQHWGFKHTRSPCAHACFAAASTFLAYFYAFALLGINGGNAVALGTRGATPTWLLWTLSVGAFSALQWFLIFYNQGTPTPASSCRALICDTKPTGME
;
A
#
# COMPACT_ATOMS: atom_id res chain seq x y z
N MET A 1 -1.39 -14.43 5.61
CA MET A 1 -2.20 -14.73 6.81
C MET A 1 -2.90 -16.08 6.73
N PHE A 2 -3.72 -16.35 5.70
CA PHE A 2 -4.42 -17.65 5.58
C PHE A 2 -3.48 -18.86 5.66
N THR A 3 -2.38 -18.87 4.89
CA THR A 3 -1.37 -19.93 4.92
C THR A 3 -0.75 -20.11 6.31
N TYR A 4 -0.47 -19.02 7.03
CA TYR A 4 0.07 -19.06 8.40
C TYR A 4 -0.91 -19.76 9.34
N VAL A 5 -2.20 -19.37 9.30
CA VAL A 5 -3.24 -19.93 10.17
C VAL A 5 -3.44 -21.41 9.86
N ALA A 6 -3.55 -21.77 8.58
CA ALA A 6 -3.70 -23.15 8.15
C ALA A 6 -2.51 -24.03 8.60
N ALA A 7 -1.27 -23.58 8.38
CA ALA A 7 -0.07 -24.29 8.82
C ALA A 7 0.00 -24.45 10.34
N SER A 8 -0.33 -23.38 11.09
CA SER A 8 -0.34 -23.40 12.56
C SER A 8 -1.38 -24.39 13.10
N VAL A 9 -2.59 -24.39 12.54
CA VAL A 9 -3.65 -25.33 12.92
C VAL A 9 -3.26 -26.77 12.59
N MET A 10 -2.71 -27.04 11.40
CA MET A 10 -2.26 -28.38 11.03
C MET A 10 -1.16 -28.90 11.95
N LEU A 11 -0.17 -28.05 12.30
CA LEU A 11 0.89 -28.40 13.25
C LEU A 11 0.32 -28.72 14.64
N LEU A 12 -0.61 -27.92 15.14
CA LEU A 12 -1.24 -28.15 16.44
C LEU A 12 -2.08 -29.43 16.46
N LEU A 13 -2.86 -29.68 15.40
CA LEU A 13 -3.64 -30.91 15.27
C LEU A 13 -2.74 -32.15 15.20
N HIS A 14 -1.60 -32.05 14.51
CA HIS A 14 -0.65 -33.16 14.40
C HIS A 14 0.08 -33.43 15.71
N ALA A 15 0.53 -32.38 16.42
CA ALA A 15 1.25 -32.52 17.68
C ALA A 15 0.33 -32.88 18.85
N GLY A 16 -0.97 -32.54 18.79
CA GLY A 16 -1.95 -32.77 19.86
C GLY A 16 -1.93 -31.71 20.96
N SER A 17 -0.80 -31.05 21.19
CA SER A 17 -0.67 -29.94 22.14
C SER A 17 0.50 -29.00 21.79
N VAL A 18 0.46 -27.76 22.30
CA VAL A 18 1.56 -26.79 22.16
C VAL A 18 2.86 -27.31 22.80
N SER A 19 2.75 -27.98 23.96
CA SER A 19 3.93 -28.51 24.66
C SER A 19 4.66 -29.61 23.89
N GLN A 20 3.94 -30.40 23.09
CA GLN A 20 4.53 -31.41 22.21
C GLN A 20 5.04 -30.81 20.89
N LEU A 21 4.49 -29.67 20.47
CA LEU A 21 4.92 -28.95 19.28
C LEU A 21 6.22 -28.18 19.53
N ALA A 22 6.39 -27.59 20.73
CA ALA A 22 7.55 -26.77 21.07
C ALA A 22 8.88 -27.54 20.90
N GLY A 23 9.85 -26.90 20.26
CA GLY A 23 11.12 -27.48 19.84
C GLY A 23 11.06 -28.20 18.48
N SER A 24 9.90 -28.30 17.84
CA SER A 24 9.78 -28.94 16.53
C SER A 24 10.52 -28.13 15.45
N PRO A 25 11.40 -28.77 14.64
CA PRO A 25 12.13 -28.08 13.57
C PRO A 25 11.21 -27.60 12.44
N TRP A 26 9.95 -28.04 12.42
CA TRP A 26 8.98 -27.74 11.37
C TRP A 26 8.16 -26.48 11.61
N ILE A 27 8.20 -25.89 12.82
CA ILE A 27 7.41 -24.68 13.15
C ILE A 27 7.76 -23.58 12.17
N TYR A 28 9.01 -23.08 12.19
CA TYR A 28 9.37 -21.92 11.38
C TYR A 28 9.33 -22.14 9.87
N PRO A 29 9.72 -23.31 9.32
CA PRO A 29 9.53 -23.57 7.89
C PRO A 29 8.05 -23.49 7.46
N LEU A 30 7.13 -24.01 8.27
CA LEU A 30 5.71 -24.07 7.88
C LEU A 30 4.94 -22.79 8.23
N THR A 31 5.27 -22.11 9.32
CA THR A 31 4.53 -20.92 9.76
C THR A 31 5.17 -19.62 9.28
N VAL A 32 6.46 -19.59 8.95
CA VAL A 32 7.12 -18.36 8.47
C VAL A 32 7.53 -18.49 7.01
N ASP A 33 8.30 -19.51 6.63
CA ASP A 33 8.82 -19.61 5.24
C ASP A 33 7.71 -19.91 4.24
N LEU A 34 6.82 -20.85 4.55
CA LEU A 34 5.75 -21.24 3.63
C LEU A 34 4.80 -20.07 3.31
N PRO A 35 4.28 -19.28 4.28
CA PRO A 35 3.45 -18.12 3.95
C PRO A 35 4.16 -17.07 3.10
N LEU A 36 5.47 -16.85 3.29
CA LEU A 36 6.24 -15.89 2.51
C LEU A 36 6.58 -16.42 1.12
N THR A 37 6.88 -17.71 1.02
CA THR A 37 7.04 -18.40 -0.27
C THR A 37 5.75 -18.29 -1.07
N VAL A 38 4.60 -18.58 -0.45
CA VAL A 38 3.28 -18.41 -1.09
C VAL A 38 3.04 -16.95 -1.46
N PHE A 39 3.41 -15.98 -0.60
CA PHE A 39 3.30 -14.56 -0.94
C PHE A 39 4.12 -14.19 -2.19
N PHE A 40 5.40 -14.56 -2.26
CA PHE A 40 6.24 -14.26 -3.42
C PHE A 40 5.78 -15.01 -4.68
N LEU A 41 5.38 -16.28 -4.56
CA LEU A 41 4.81 -17.04 -5.67
C LEU A 41 3.54 -16.38 -6.22
N MET A 42 2.62 -15.97 -5.34
CA MET A 42 1.41 -15.26 -5.75
C MET A 42 1.71 -13.86 -6.29
N PHE A 43 2.72 -13.17 -5.77
CA PHE A 43 3.10 -11.85 -6.26
C PHE A 43 3.63 -11.91 -7.70
N PHE A 44 4.58 -12.82 -7.98
CA PHE A 44 5.20 -12.92 -9.30
C PHE A 44 4.37 -13.73 -10.30
N PHE A 45 3.71 -14.79 -9.84
CA PHE A 45 3.05 -15.77 -10.69
C PHE A 45 1.55 -15.90 -10.44
N GLY A 46 0.95 -15.06 -9.58
CA GLY A 46 -0.46 -15.16 -9.23
C GLY A 46 -1.38 -15.16 -10.45
N HIS A 47 -1.10 -14.33 -11.46
CA HIS A 47 -1.86 -14.30 -12.70
C HIS A 47 -1.84 -15.63 -13.48
N VAL A 48 -0.71 -16.36 -13.44
CA VAL A 48 -0.59 -17.70 -14.05
C VAL A 48 -1.28 -18.75 -13.17
N LEU A 49 -1.00 -18.72 -11.85
CA LEU A 49 -1.50 -19.70 -10.89
C LEU A 49 -3.01 -19.69 -10.75
N THR A 50 -3.64 -18.53 -10.90
CA THR A 50 -5.11 -18.40 -10.86
C THR A 50 -5.77 -18.66 -12.20
N CYS A 51 -5.01 -18.99 -13.25
CA CYS A 51 -5.50 -19.15 -14.63
C CYS A 51 -6.35 -17.95 -15.09
N GLY A 52 -6.10 -16.75 -14.56
CA GLY A 52 -6.93 -15.57 -14.77
C GLY A 52 -8.31 -15.59 -14.09
N CYS A 53 -8.74 -16.69 -13.47
CA CYS A 53 -10.08 -16.82 -12.86
C CYS A 53 -10.32 -15.86 -11.68
N LEU A 54 -9.26 -15.45 -10.99
CA LEU A 54 -9.32 -14.51 -9.88
C LEU A 54 -8.75 -13.13 -10.23
N SER A 55 -8.33 -12.94 -11.49
CA SER A 55 -7.75 -11.69 -11.94
C SER A 55 -8.85 -10.79 -12.51
N PRO A 56 -8.82 -9.48 -12.24
CA PRO A 56 -9.68 -8.56 -12.97
C PRO A 56 -9.37 -8.67 -14.47
N SER A 57 -10.38 -8.44 -15.31
CA SER A 57 -10.15 -8.24 -16.75
C SER A 57 -9.38 -6.93 -16.92
N ILE A 58 -8.09 -7.03 -17.26
CA ILE A 58 -7.23 -5.87 -17.49
C ILE A 58 -7.14 -5.64 -18.99
N TRP A 59 -7.40 -4.42 -19.41
CA TRP A 59 -7.11 -3.95 -20.75
C TRP A 59 -5.79 -3.18 -20.73
N VAL A 60 -4.83 -3.59 -21.56
CA VAL A 60 -3.52 -2.93 -21.72
C VAL A 60 -3.32 -2.67 -23.20
N ASP A 61 -3.27 -1.40 -23.58
CA ASP A 61 -3.13 -0.91 -24.95
C ASP A 61 -2.16 -1.77 -25.81
N LYS A 62 -0.93 -1.95 -25.33
CA LYS A 62 0.15 -2.62 -26.05
C LYS A 62 -0.07 -4.13 -26.20
N LEU A 63 -0.87 -4.73 -25.33
CA LEU A 63 -1.18 -6.16 -25.35
C LEU A 63 -2.47 -6.46 -26.12
N CYS A 64 -3.45 -5.55 -26.06
CA CYS A 64 -4.78 -5.74 -26.64
C CYS A 64 -4.86 -5.22 -28.09
N ILE A 65 -4.02 -4.27 -28.47
CA ILE A 65 -3.97 -3.73 -29.84
C ILE A 65 -2.93 -4.52 -30.66
N PRO A 66 -3.31 -5.11 -31.82
CA PRO A 66 -2.34 -5.76 -32.71
C PRO A 66 -1.22 -4.79 -33.12
N GLN A 67 0.02 -5.09 -32.71
CA GLN A 67 1.18 -4.23 -32.98
C GLN A 67 1.85 -4.46 -34.35
N GLY A 68 1.48 -5.55 -35.05
CA GLY A 68 2.16 -6.00 -36.27
C GLY A 68 1.71 -5.31 -37.57
N ASP A 69 0.52 -4.72 -37.59
CA ASP A 69 -0.05 -4.05 -38.77
C ASP A 69 -0.45 -2.62 -38.39
N GLU A 70 0.19 -1.63 -39.03
CA GLU A 70 -0.03 -0.22 -38.70
C GLU A 70 -1.44 0.25 -39.08
N ALA A 71 -2.05 -0.26 -40.15
CA ALA A 71 -3.41 0.12 -40.52
C ALA A 71 -4.44 -0.42 -39.52
N ILE A 72 -4.26 -1.66 -39.06
CA ILE A 72 -5.09 -2.26 -38.01
C ILE A 72 -4.87 -1.50 -36.70
N LYS A 73 -3.62 -1.27 -36.30
CA LYS A 73 -3.27 -0.50 -35.10
C LYS A 73 -3.91 0.89 -35.12
N GLN A 74 -3.84 1.61 -36.23
CA GLN A 74 -4.47 2.92 -36.39
C GLN A 74 -6.00 2.86 -36.21
N LYS A 75 -6.65 1.81 -36.74
CA LYS A 75 -8.09 1.58 -36.51
C LYS A 75 -8.40 1.40 -35.03
N TYR A 76 -7.61 0.61 -34.30
CA TYR A 76 -7.80 0.41 -32.86
C TYR A 76 -7.47 1.64 -32.03
N VAL A 77 -6.44 2.40 -32.40
CA VAL A 77 -6.07 3.66 -31.74
C VAL A 77 -7.20 4.69 -31.86
N ARG A 78 -7.88 4.75 -33.01
CA ARG A 78 -9.07 5.61 -33.18
C ARG A 78 -10.26 5.17 -32.32
N ALA A 79 -10.37 3.87 -32.03
CA ALA A 79 -11.42 3.30 -31.18
C ALA A 79 -11.04 3.31 -29.68
N LEU A 80 -9.87 3.83 -29.31
CA LEU A 80 -9.38 3.85 -27.93
C LEU A 80 -10.37 4.51 -26.95
N PRO A 81 -11.02 5.66 -27.27
CA PRO A 81 -12.02 6.25 -26.38
C PRO A 81 -13.17 5.30 -26.04
N ASP A 82 -13.65 4.51 -27.00
CA ASP A 82 -14.75 3.56 -26.80
C ASP A 82 -14.39 2.45 -25.81
N PHE A 83 -13.12 2.01 -25.80
CA PHE A 83 -12.63 1.03 -24.83
C PHE A 83 -12.54 1.65 -23.43
N VAL A 84 -11.96 2.84 -23.32
CA VAL A 84 -11.77 3.53 -22.03
C VAL A 84 -13.11 3.88 -21.38
N GLN A 85 -14.10 4.32 -22.16
CA GLN A 85 -15.46 4.61 -21.69
C GLN A 85 -16.10 3.39 -20.98
N ARG A 86 -15.80 2.18 -21.45
CA ARG A 86 -16.34 0.92 -20.89
C ARG A 86 -15.60 0.41 -19.67
N CYS A 87 -14.46 1.02 -19.32
CA CYS A 87 -13.70 0.62 -18.13
C CYS A 87 -14.39 1.09 -16.85
N SER A 88 -14.58 0.19 -15.89
CA SER A 88 -15.13 0.51 -14.56
C SER A 88 -14.11 1.15 -13.62
N THR A 89 -12.82 1.05 -13.94
CA THR A 89 -11.70 1.50 -13.09
C THR A 89 -10.50 1.78 -13.99
N MET A 90 -9.79 2.88 -13.72
CA MET A 90 -8.55 3.23 -14.42
C MET A 90 -7.38 3.14 -13.44
N LEU A 91 -6.39 2.30 -13.74
CA LEU A 91 -5.15 2.21 -12.98
C LEU A 91 -4.07 3.05 -13.67
N VAL A 92 -3.71 4.17 -13.06
CA VAL A 92 -2.63 5.05 -13.53
C VAL A 92 -1.33 4.62 -12.85
N LEU A 93 -0.44 4.00 -13.62
CA LEU A 93 0.94 3.74 -13.19
C LEU A 93 1.74 5.04 -13.28
N TRP A 94 1.81 5.77 -12.17
CA TRP A 94 2.32 7.11 -12.19
C TRP A 94 3.85 7.14 -12.29
N ASP A 95 4.34 7.90 -13.26
CA ASP A 95 5.72 8.35 -13.38
C ASP A 95 5.75 9.86 -13.67
N SER A 96 6.96 10.44 -13.65
CA SER A 96 7.17 11.85 -13.95
C SER A 96 6.95 12.21 -15.42
N THR A 97 6.42 11.35 -16.26
CA THR A 97 6.15 11.60 -17.69
C THR A 97 4.70 11.30 -18.08
N TYR A 98 3.87 10.80 -17.16
CA TYR A 98 2.48 10.40 -17.44
C TYR A 98 1.68 11.55 -18.03
N PHE A 99 1.60 12.67 -17.32
CA PHE A 99 0.88 13.87 -17.77
C PHE A 99 1.57 14.61 -18.93
N GLU A 100 2.80 14.23 -19.29
CA GLU A 100 3.46 14.75 -20.49
C GLU A 100 3.05 14.01 -21.76
N ARG A 101 2.28 12.91 -21.67
CA ARG A 101 1.88 12.13 -22.83
C ARG A 101 0.45 12.49 -23.23
N LEU A 102 0.28 13.11 -24.40
CA LEU A 102 -1.02 13.58 -24.88
C LEU A 102 -2.06 12.45 -25.00
N PHE A 103 -1.65 11.26 -25.45
CA PHE A 103 -2.53 10.08 -25.48
C PHE A 103 -3.01 9.66 -24.08
N CYS A 104 -2.11 9.62 -23.09
CA CYS A 104 -2.49 9.30 -21.70
C CYS A 104 -3.46 10.33 -21.12
N ASN A 105 -3.32 11.61 -21.50
CA ASN A 105 -4.24 12.66 -21.09
C ASN A 105 -5.61 12.54 -21.78
N MET A 106 -5.67 12.07 -23.02
CA MET A 106 -6.93 11.78 -23.71
C MET A 106 -7.65 10.57 -23.11
N GLU A 107 -6.94 9.49 -22.80
CA GLU A 107 -7.51 8.36 -22.04
C GLU A 107 -8.05 8.83 -20.68
N LEU A 108 -7.30 9.67 -19.98
CA LEU A 108 -7.73 10.27 -18.72
C LEU A 108 -8.99 11.13 -18.89
N ALA A 109 -9.05 11.98 -19.92
CA ALA A 109 -10.20 12.82 -20.23
C ALA A 109 -11.46 11.98 -20.50
N VAL A 110 -11.34 10.95 -21.35
CA VAL A 110 -12.43 10.01 -21.63
C VAL A 110 -12.89 9.33 -20.34
N PHE A 111 -11.96 8.83 -19.53
CA PHE A 111 -12.31 8.13 -18.30
C PHE A 111 -13.03 9.06 -17.32
N LEU A 112 -12.54 10.28 -17.10
CA LEU A 112 -13.15 11.25 -16.17
C LEU A 112 -14.52 11.74 -16.65
N LYS A 113 -14.72 11.86 -17.97
CA LYS A 113 -16.02 12.24 -18.53
C LYS A 113 -17.10 11.20 -18.22
N TYR A 114 -16.78 9.92 -18.35
CA TYR A 114 -17.77 8.84 -18.21
C TYR A 114 -17.79 8.17 -16.83
N GLN A 115 -16.72 8.31 -16.06
CA GLN A 115 -16.57 7.70 -14.74
C GLN A 115 -16.14 8.76 -13.74
N SER A 116 -16.58 8.62 -12.48
CA SER A 116 -16.09 9.54 -11.44
C SER A 116 -14.61 9.30 -11.15
N GLY A 117 -13.88 10.37 -10.80
CA GLY A 117 -12.48 10.28 -10.37
C GLY A 117 -12.24 9.32 -9.19
N ARG A 118 -13.28 8.91 -8.45
CA ARG A 118 -13.19 7.90 -7.38
C ARG A 118 -12.79 6.51 -7.87
N HIS A 119 -13.03 6.21 -9.15
CA HIS A 119 -12.64 4.94 -9.78
C HIS A 119 -11.29 5.03 -10.49
N LEU A 120 -10.61 6.17 -10.41
CA LEU A 120 -9.24 6.32 -10.86
C LEU A 120 -8.31 6.01 -9.69
N VAL A 121 -7.41 5.04 -9.87
CA VAL A 121 -6.41 4.63 -8.89
C VAL A 121 -5.03 5.03 -9.39
N VAL A 122 -4.37 5.94 -8.69
CA VAL A 122 -2.97 6.31 -9.00
C VAL A 122 -2.03 5.44 -8.18
N LEU A 123 -1.29 4.55 -8.85
CA LEU A 123 -0.31 3.69 -8.22
C LEU A 123 1.11 4.24 -8.45
N PRO A 124 1.82 4.68 -7.39
CA PRO A 124 3.18 5.14 -7.53
C PRO A 124 4.15 3.96 -7.69
N LEU A 125 5.09 4.09 -8.64
CA LEU A 125 6.03 3.01 -9.00
C LEU A 125 7.08 2.68 -7.91
N TRP A 126 7.29 3.56 -6.92
CA TRP A 126 8.22 3.29 -5.81
C TRP A 126 7.67 2.27 -4.80
N LEU A 127 6.34 2.15 -4.67
CA LEU A 127 5.70 1.40 -3.59
C LEU A 127 5.90 -0.13 -3.72
N PRO A 128 5.66 -0.77 -4.88
CA PRO A 128 5.82 -2.22 -4.99
C PRO A 128 7.27 -2.69 -4.77
N PRO A 129 8.31 -2.11 -5.42
CA PRO A 129 9.70 -2.49 -5.17
C PRO A 129 10.11 -2.32 -3.71
N TRP A 130 9.70 -1.21 -3.08
CA TRP A 130 9.95 -0.99 -1.66
C TRP A 130 9.34 -2.08 -0.78
N LEU A 131 8.04 -2.39 -0.98
CA LEU A 131 7.34 -3.36 -0.15
C LEU A 131 7.95 -4.76 -0.31
N LEU A 132 8.28 -5.16 -1.54
CA LEU A 132 8.96 -6.44 -1.80
C LEU A 132 10.31 -6.53 -1.13
N LEU A 133 11.14 -5.48 -1.24
CA LEU A 133 12.46 -5.44 -0.61
C LEU A 133 12.34 -5.41 0.92
N ALA A 134 11.37 -4.67 1.46
CA ALA A 134 11.11 -4.63 2.90
C ALA A 134 10.72 -6.02 3.42
N VAL A 135 9.75 -6.69 2.80
CA VAL A 135 9.33 -8.06 3.18
C VAL A 135 10.48 -9.06 3.01
N LEU A 136 11.26 -8.96 1.92
CA LEU A 136 12.39 -9.85 1.68
C LEU A 136 13.49 -9.66 2.74
N PHE A 137 13.90 -8.42 3.01
CA PHE A 137 14.93 -8.14 4.00
C PHE A 137 14.45 -8.42 5.43
N ASP A 138 13.18 -8.19 5.74
CA ASP A 138 12.56 -8.59 7.01
C ASP A 138 12.61 -10.11 7.19
N TRP A 139 12.29 -10.87 6.14
CA TRP A 139 12.39 -12.33 6.12
C TRP A 139 13.82 -12.84 6.33
N VAL A 140 14.79 -12.28 5.58
CA VAL A 140 16.21 -12.61 5.74
C VAL A 140 16.69 -12.27 7.15
N SER A 141 16.28 -11.11 7.70
CA SER A 141 16.64 -10.69 9.06
C SER A 141 16.13 -11.69 10.09
N VAL A 142 14.85 -12.09 10.00
CA VAL A 142 14.25 -13.15 10.85
C VAL A 142 15.06 -14.44 10.76
N ARG A 143 15.47 -14.86 9.56
CA ARG A 143 16.26 -16.10 9.39
C ARG A 143 17.66 -15.98 9.97
N CYS A 144 18.31 -14.83 9.83
CA CYS A 144 19.59 -14.56 10.47
C CYS A 144 19.50 -14.62 11.99
N LEU A 145 18.39 -14.14 12.57
CA LEU A 145 18.13 -14.26 14.01
C LEU A 145 18.04 -15.74 14.40
N VAL A 146 17.18 -16.52 13.73
CA VAL A 146 16.96 -17.95 14.03
C VAL A 146 18.25 -18.78 13.87
N PHE A 147 19.03 -18.55 12.81
CA PHE A 147 20.16 -19.44 12.47
C PHE A 147 21.47 -19.15 13.19
N ARG A 148 21.81 -17.89 13.53
CA ARG A 148 23.17 -17.56 14.01
C ARG A 148 23.26 -16.47 15.08
N LEU A 149 22.34 -15.50 15.12
CA LEU A 149 22.43 -14.43 16.12
C LEU A 149 21.89 -14.86 17.49
N LEU A 150 20.77 -15.59 17.55
CA LEU A 150 20.20 -16.05 18.83
C LEU A 150 21.11 -17.03 19.58
N CYS A 151 21.75 -18.01 18.91
CA CYS A 151 22.63 -18.95 19.61
C CYS A 151 23.84 -18.27 20.28
N TRP A 152 24.39 -17.22 19.66
CA TRP A 152 25.52 -16.48 20.23
C TRP A 152 25.07 -15.38 21.20
N ALA A 153 24.01 -14.64 20.84
CA ALA A 153 23.47 -13.54 21.64
C ALA A 153 22.69 -14.00 22.86
N GLN A 154 21.89 -15.08 22.81
CA GLN A 154 21.25 -15.65 24.00
C GLN A 154 22.32 -16.15 24.97
N GLY A 155 23.31 -16.88 24.48
CA GLY A 155 24.46 -17.30 25.30
C GLY A 155 25.15 -16.09 25.94
N PHE A 156 25.42 -15.03 25.18
CA PHE A 156 26.09 -13.84 25.70
C PHE A 156 25.22 -13.04 26.69
N PHE A 157 23.96 -12.74 26.34
CA PHE A 157 23.08 -11.89 27.15
C PHE A 157 22.49 -12.60 28.36
N LEU A 158 22.22 -13.90 28.27
CA LEU A 158 21.79 -14.66 29.45
C LEU A 158 22.90 -14.78 30.49
N ASN A 159 24.17 -14.74 30.06
CA ASN A 159 25.36 -14.85 30.90
C ASN A 159 25.99 -13.49 31.27
N LEU A 160 25.39 -12.36 30.88
CA LEU A 160 25.91 -11.05 31.24
C LEU A 160 25.77 -10.88 32.78
N PRO A 161 26.86 -10.71 33.54
CA PRO A 161 26.79 -10.58 34.99
C PRO A 161 26.23 -9.21 35.34
N LEU A 162 24.90 -9.13 35.47
CA LEU A 162 24.21 -7.95 35.94
C LEU A 162 24.11 -7.99 37.48
N PRO A 163 24.09 -6.83 38.17
CA PRO A 163 24.00 -6.80 39.62
C PRO A 163 22.69 -7.45 40.09
N ALA A 164 22.78 -8.58 40.79
CA ALA A 164 21.63 -9.31 41.33
C ALA A 164 20.78 -8.48 42.32
N SER A 165 21.28 -7.32 42.77
CA SER A 165 20.61 -6.41 43.69
C SER A 165 19.30 -5.83 43.14
N TYR A 166 19.06 -5.84 41.81
CA TYR A 166 17.86 -5.27 41.20
C TYR A 166 17.26 -6.19 40.12
N PRO A 167 16.49 -7.23 40.49
CA PRO A 167 16.04 -8.27 39.58
C PRO A 167 15.12 -7.76 38.44
N HIS A 168 14.29 -6.75 38.70
CA HIS A 168 13.45 -6.16 37.64
C HIS A 168 14.28 -5.35 36.62
N LEU A 169 15.28 -4.60 37.09
CA LEU A 169 16.16 -3.83 36.23
C LEU A 169 17.01 -4.75 35.35
N GLU A 170 17.47 -5.86 35.92
CA GLU A 170 18.16 -6.92 35.19
C GLU A 170 17.31 -7.48 34.05
N ALA A 171 16.05 -7.86 34.33
CA ALA A 171 15.12 -8.35 33.29
C ALA A 171 14.92 -7.31 32.18
N LEU A 172 14.70 -6.04 32.56
CA LEU A 172 14.54 -4.93 31.62
C LEU A 172 15.78 -4.77 30.72
N LEU A 173 16.98 -4.72 31.30
CA LEU A 173 18.22 -4.51 30.55
C LEU A 173 18.51 -5.68 29.61
N ARG A 174 18.26 -6.92 30.04
CA ARG A 174 18.43 -8.11 29.19
C ARG A 174 17.54 -8.05 27.95
N VAL A 175 16.25 -7.76 28.13
CA VAL A 175 15.30 -7.67 27.01
C VAL A 175 15.62 -6.47 26.10
N LEU A 176 15.92 -5.31 26.68
CA LEU A 176 16.31 -4.12 25.90
C LEU A 176 17.54 -4.36 25.04
N LEU A 177 18.59 -4.96 25.60
CA LEU A 177 19.81 -5.21 24.86
C LEU A 177 19.60 -6.26 23.76
N TYR A 178 18.82 -7.31 24.05
CA TYR A 178 18.40 -8.30 23.07
C TYR A 178 17.63 -7.67 21.90
N THR A 179 16.65 -6.81 22.16
CA THR A 179 15.88 -6.15 21.09
C THR A 179 16.71 -5.16 20.31
N LEU A 180 17.64 -4.44 20.93
CA LEU A 180 18.55 -3.53 20.22
C LEU A 180 19.48 -4.26 19.26
N VAL A 181 20.08 -5.38 19.68
CA VAL A 181 20.90 -6.21 18.80
C VAL A 181 20.05 -6.82 17.67
N THR A 182 18.83 -7.22 17.99
CA THR A 182 17.86 -7.67 16.98
C THR A 182 17.58 -6.56 15.96
N GLY A 183 17.37 -5.32 16.40
CA GLY A 183 17.16 -4.16 15.54
C GLY A 183 18.30 -3.90 14.56
N CYS A 184 19.55 -4.18 14.94
CA CYS A 184 20.70 -4.07 14.03
C CYS A 184 20.61 -5.03 12.83
N ALA A 185 19.99 -6.21 12.99
CA ALA A 185 19.80 -7.15 11.89
C ALA A 185 18.86 -6.59 10.80
N TYR A 186 17.98 -5.65 11.16
CA TYR A 186 17.00 -5.04 10.25
C TYR A 186 17.51 -3.79 9.50
N LEU A 187 18.75 -3.35 9.74
CA LEU A 187 19.32 -2.19 9.03
C LEU A 187 19.30 -2.32 7.49
N PRO A 188 19.47 -3.51 6.87
CA PRO A 188 19.31 -3.66 5.41
C PRO A 188 17.92 -3.28 4.91
N ALA A 189 16.85 -3.64 5.64
CA ALA A 189 15.48 -3.21 5.31
C ALA A 189 15.34 -1.68 5.43
N GLY A 190 16.04 -1.09 6.41
CA GLY A 190 16.15 0.36 6.56
C GLY A 190 16.77 1.05 5.34
N VAL A 191 17.81 0.48 4.73
CA VAL A 191 18.44 1.04 3.51
C VAL A 191 17.43 1.09 2.35
N ALA A 192 16.67 0.01 2.14
CA ALA A 192 15.61 -0.01 1.13
C ALA A 192 14.56 1.07 1.39
N ALA A 193 14.10 1.20 2.64
CA ALA A 193 13.18 2.28 3.03
C ALA A 193 13.78 3.67 2.79
N ALA A 194 15.07 3.87 3.07
CA ALA A 194 15.70 5.16 2.93
C ALA A 194 15.72 5.67 1.48
N ILE A 195 16.04 4.78 0.55
CA ILE A 195 16.05 5.05 -0.90
C ILE A 195 14.63 5.30 -1.39
N SER A 196 13.71 4.37 -1.08
CA SER A 196 12.33 4.43 -1.59
C SER A 196 11.54 5.62 -1.04
N PHE A 197 11.76 6.03 0.20
CA PHE A 197 11.10 7.21 0.76
C PHE A 197 11.68 8.52 0.22
N SER A 198 12.97 8.56 -0.11
CA SER A 198 13.53 9.68 -0.87
C SER A 198 12.90 9.79 -2.25
N MET A 199 12.70 8.66 -2.94
CA MET A 199 11.97 8.61 -4.21
C MET A 199 10.51 9.06 -4.03
N LYS A 200 9.80 8.53 -3.03
CA LYS A 200 8.42 8.90 -2.71
C LYS A 200 8.26 10.41 -2.52
N LEU A 201 9.11 11.02 -1.69
CA LEU A 201 9.00 12.44 -1.36
C LEU A 201 9.18 13.33 -2.59
N LYS A 202 10.18 13.00 -3.43
CA LYS A 202 10.41 13.69 -4.70
C LYS A 202 9.23 13.49 -5.66
N GLN A 203 8.90 12.24 -5.93
CA GLN A 203 7.90 11.84 -6.91
C GLN A 203 6.49 12.35 -6.57
N HIS A 204 6.07 12.19 -5.31
CA HIS A 204 4.75 12.64 -4.88
C HIS A 204 4.64 14.17 -4.90
N GLY A 205 5.72 14.90 -4.56
CA GLY A 205 5.77 16.36 -4.72
C GLY A 205 5.60 16.77 -6.18
N GLU A 206 6.39 16.18 -7.07
CA GLU A 206 6.31 16.41 -8.53
C GLU A 206 4.92 16.08 -9.09
N MET A 207 4.28 15.00 -8.63
CA MET A 207 2.92 14.63 -9.02
C MET A 207 1.91 15.73 -8.68
N LEU A 208 1.92 16.20 -7.43
CA LEU A 208 0.94 17.18 -6.96
C LEU A 208 1.16 18.56 -7.59
N GLU A 209 2.41 18.92 -7.86
CA GLU A 209 2.77 20.15 -8.57
C GLU A 209 2.34 20.10 -10.04
N ARG A 210 2.58 18.97 -10.73
CA ARG A 210 2.13 18.76 -12.10
C ARG A 210 0.63 18.75 -12.25
N LEU A 211 -0.08 18.14 -11.29
CA LEU A 211 -1.54 18.21 -11.26
C LEU A 211 -2.02 19.65 -11.04
N ALA A 212 -1.36 20.42 -10.17
CA ALA A 212 -1.74 21.82 -9.89
C ALA A 212 -1.50 22.75 -11.08
N SER A 213 -0.45 22.49 -11.86
CA SER A 213 -0.04 23.28 -13.04
C SER A 213 -0.41 22.62 -14.36
N PHE A 214 -1.25 21.58 -14.33
CA PHE A 214 -1.54 20.73 -15.49
C PHE A 214 -2.12 21.54 -16.64
N ASP A 215 -1.58 21.42 -17.85
CA ASP A 215 -2.21 21.93 -19.05
C ASP A 215 -1.97 20.94 -20.19
N VAL A 216 -3.06 20.42 -20.74
CA VAL A 216 -3.03 19.42 -21.80
C VAL A 216 -2.31 19.91 -23.06
N ARG A 217 -2.30 21.23 -23.32
CA ARG A 217 -1.65 21.82 -24.50
C ARG A 217 -0.12 21.64 -24.46
N TYR A 218 0.47 21.62 -23.26
CA TYR A 218 1.91 21.39 -23.08
C TYR A 218 2.30 19.90 -23.13
N ALA A 219 1.33 18.99 -23.18
CA ALA A 219 1.62 17.56 -23.31
C ALA A 219 2.31 17.28 -24.65
N LYS A 220 3.28 16.38 -24.64
CA LYS A 220 4.03 15.91 -25.80
C LYS A 220 3.18 14.90 -26.58
N CYS A 221 3.20 15.03 -27.90
CA CYS A 221 2.62 14.04 -28.81
C CYS A 221 3.76 13.34 -29.55
N THR A 222 3.74 12.00 -29.57
CA THR A 222 4.76 11.21 -30.30
C THR A 222 4.68 11.47 -31.80
N ILE A 223 3.47 11.59 -32.34
CA ILE A 223 3.19 11.90 -33.75
C ILE A 223 2.54 13.28 -33.79
N GLY A 224 3.27 14.29 -34.27
CA GLY A 224 2.78 15.67 -34.29
C GLY A 224 1.45 15.85 -35.02
N ALA A 225 1.18 15.03 -36.04
CA ALA A 225 -0.07 15.05 -36.80
C ALA A 225 -1.30 14.61 -35.99
N ASP A 226 -1.12 13.83 -34.92
CA ASP A 226 -2.23 13.34 -34.10
C ASP A 226 -2.69 14.39 -33.08
N ARG A 227 -1.85 15.39 -32.77
CA ARG A 227 -2.17 16.44 -31.79
C ARG A 227 -3.53 17.10 -32.04
N PRO A 228 -3.81 17.71 -33.21
CA PRO A 228 -5.08 18.40 -33.43
C PRO A 228 -6.28 17.45 -33.31
N ILE A 229 -6.12 16.18 -33.68
CA ILE A 229 -7.18 15.16 -33.58
C ILE A 229 -7.46 14.84 -32.11
N ILE A 230 -6.40 14.62 -31.32
CA ILE A 230 -6.53 14.29 -29.90
C ILE A 230 -7.08 15.48 -29.12
N GLU A 231 -6.57 16.69 -29.36
CA GLU A 231 -7.07 17.91 -28.71
C GLU A 231 -8.53 18.18 -29.09
N ALA A 232 -8.92 17.97 -30.35
CA ALA A 232 -10.32 18.05 -30.76
C ALA A 232 -11.20 16.99 -30.07
N THR A 233 -10.68 15.77 -29.88
CA THR A 233 -11.39 14.69 -29.16
C THR A 233 -11.61 15.08 -27.69
N ILE A 234 -10.59 15.60 -27.02
CA ILE A 234 -10.72 16.09 -25.64
C ILE A 234 -11.71 17.26 -25.58
N ALA A 235 -11.60 18.22 -26.48
CA ALA A 235 -12.51 19.35 -26.51
C ALA A 235 -13.98 18.93 -26.75
N GLN A 236 -14.23 17.93 -27.59
CA GLN A 236 -15.57 17.39 -27.81
C GLN A 236 -16.16 16.74 -26.54
N LEU A 237 -15.34 16.10 -25.70
CA LEU A 237 -15.84 15.53 -24.44
C LEU A 237 -16.30 16.60 -23.43
N TYR A 238 -15.75 17.82 -23.55
CA TYR A 238 -15.97 18.94 -22.65
C TYR A 238 -16.67 20.12 -23.33
N ASP A 239 -17.41 19.85 -24.41
CA ASP A 239 -18.20 20.88 -25.13
C ASP A 239 -19.60 21.11 -24.52
N GLU A 240 -19.97 20.36 -23.48
CA GLU A 240 -21.28 20.35 -22.80
C GLU A 240 -22.48 19.94 -23.70
N ILE A 241 -22.25 19.67 -24.99
CA ILE A 241 -23.32 19.36 -25.96
C ILE A 241 -23.95 17.99 -25.63
N ASP A 242 -23.11 17.02 -25.23
CA ASP A 242 -23.54 15.65 -24.92
C ASP A 242 -24.15 15.50 -23.50
N ASP A 243 -24.04 16.53 -22.64
CA ASP A 243 -24.57 16.49 -21.25
C ASP A 243 -26.04 16.93 -21.14
N LEU A 244 -26.68 17.29 -22.26
CA LEU A 244 -28.08 17.70 -22.28
C LEU A 244 -28.97 16.57 -21.74
N PRO A 245 -29.73 16.79 -20.65
CA PRO A 245 -30.62 15.78 -20.12
C PRO A 245 -31.72 15.51 -21.15
N ILE A 246 -31.66 14.35 -21.81
CA ILE A 246 -32.78 13.74 -22.53
C ILE A 246 -33.80 13.30 -21.47
N SER A 247 -34.43 14.26 -20.82
CA SER A 247 -35.44 14.02 -19.79
C SER A 247 -36.67 14.87 -20.06
N ALA A 248 -37.08 14.94 -21.33
CA ALA A 248 -38.49 15.08 -21.64
C ALA A 248 -39.10 13.67 -21.54
N ALA A 249 -39.75 13.38 -20.41
CA ALA A 249 -40.39 12.10 -20.15
C ALA A 249 -41.44 11.80 -21.25
N VAL A 250 -41.12 10.88 -22.16
CA VAL A 250 -42.10 10.27 -23.06
C VAL A 250 -42.72 9.09 -22.33
N GLU A 251 -43.82 9.35 -21.62
CA GLU A 251 -44.64 8.35 -20.93
C GLU A 251 -45.43 7.51 -21.96
N ALA A 252 -44.79 6.60 -22.69
CA ALA A 252 -45.50 5.60 -23.50
C ALA A 252 -44.64 4.34 -23.77
N PRO A 253 -44.98 3.15 -23.21
CA PRO A 253 -44.13 1.96 -23.27
C PRO A 253 -43.95 1.29 -24.64
N GLU A 254 -44.90 1.46 -25.58
CA GLU A 254 -44.90 0.68 -26.84
C GLU A 254 -44.32 1.41 -28.06
N VAL A 255 -44.08 2.72 -27.99
CA VAL A 255 -43.51 3.54 -29.08
C VAL A 255 -42.02 3.82 -28.87
N ALA A 256 -41.51 3.62 -27.65
CA ALA A 256 -40.17 4.01 -27.23
C ALA A 256 -39.02 3.32 -27.99
N ALA A 257 -39.16 2.05 -28.39
CA ALA A 257 -38.04 1.29 -28.97
C ALA A 257 -37.71 1.67 -30.43
N ALA A 258 -38.70 2.06 -31.22
CA ALA A 258 -38.51 2.49 -32.61
C ALA A 258 -38.20 3.98 -32.72
N VAL A 259 -38.83 4.81 -31.86
CA VAL A 259 -38.58 6.25 -31.78
C VAL A 259 -37.19 6.54 -31.19
N SER A 260 -36.70 5.71 -30.25
CA SER A 260 -35.37 5.86 -29.66
C SER A 260 -34.23 5.85 -30.69
N ARG A 261 -34.26 4.98 -31.72
CA ARG A 261 -33.16 4.95 -32.71
C ARG A 261 -33.17 6.15 -33.65
N GLN A 262 -34.35 6.58 -34.10
CA GLN A 262 -34.48 7.72 -35.01
C GLN A 262 -34.21 9.04 -34.29
N GLU A 263 -34.69 9.21 -33.05
CA GLU A 263 -34.35 10.35 -32.20
C GLU A 263 -32.86 10.38 -31.86
N SER A 264 -32.24 9.24 -31.56
CA SER A 264 -30.79 9.18 -31.30
C SER A 264 -29.95 9.57 -32.52
N ALA A 265 -30.34 9.11 -33.73
CA ALA A 265 -29.68 9.51 -34.97
C ALA A 265 -29.85 11.00 -35.27
N GLN A 266 -31.04 11.54 -34.99
CA GLN A 266 -31.35 12.96 -35.21
C GLN A 266 -30.69 13.87 -34.15
N LEU A 267 -30.54 13.40 -32.92
CA LEU A 267 -29.77 14.07 -31.86
C LEU A 267 -28.28 14.09 -32.20
N LEU A 268 -27.72 12.98 -32.67
CA LEU A 268 -26.33 12.93 -33.14
C LEU A 268 -26.10 13.90 -34.31
N ALA A 269 -27.02 13.94 -35.27
CA ALA A 269 -26.96 14.89 -36.38
C ALA A 269 -27.04 16.35 -35.90
N ASN A 270 -27.91 16.64 -34.92
CA ASN A 270 -28.01 17.97 -34.33
C ASN A 270 -26.76 18.35 -33.52
N ALA A 271 -26.14 17.40 -32.81
CA ALA A 271 -24.89 17.62 -32.09
C ALA A 271 -23.74 17.94 -33.06
N GLU A 272 -23.67 17.24 -34.20
CA GLU A 272 -22.70 17.52 -35.26
C GLU A 272 -22.88 18.94 -35.85
N ILE A 273 -24.13 19.37 -36.04
CA ILE A 273 -24.44 20.74 -36.49
C ILE A 273 -24.00 21.79 -35.45
N LEU A 274 -24.26 21.55 -34.16
CA LEU A 274 -23.86 22.46 -33.08
C LEU A 274 -22.33 22.55 -32.92
N ARG A 275 -21.59 21.52 -33.34
CA ARG A 275 -20.13 21.50 -33.36
C ARG A 275 -19.50 22.26 -34.52
N ASP A 276 -20.29 22.69 -35.53
CA ASP A 276 -19.79 23.53 -36.61
C ASP A 276 -19.29 24.88 -36.04
N PRO A 277 -18.03 25.29 -36.30
CA PRO A 277 -17.48 26.54 -35.77
C PRO A 277 -18.32 27.79 -36.05
N SER A 278 -18.98 27.83 -37.21
CA SER A 278 -19.83 28.96 -37.59
C SER A 278 -21.08 29.06 -36.72
N ILE A 279 -21.68 27.91 -36.37
CA ILE A 279 -22.85 27.82 -35.51
C ILE A 279 -22.44 27.99 -34.05
N ARG A 280 -21.34 27.35 -33.64
CA ARG A 280 -20.80 27.41 -32.27
C ARG A 280 -20.55 28.85 -31.83
N SER A 281 -20.02 29.69 -32.72
CA SER A 281 -19.82 31.13 -32.47
C SER A 281 -21.11 31.94 -32.20
N LEU A 282 -22.26 31.42 -32.63
CA LEU A 282 -23.59 32.00 -32.40
C LEU A 282 -24.29 31.39 -31.18
N THR A 283 -23.78 30.27 -30.66
CA THR A 283 -24.30 29.59 -29.47
C THR A 283 -23.54 30.01 -28.21
N SER A 284 -24.08 29.68 -27.04
CA SER A 284 -23.38 29.84 -25.76
C SER A 284 -22.50 28.63 -25.41
N TYR A 285 -22.31 27.68 -26.33
CA TYR A 285 -21.44 26.52 -26.08
C TYR A 285 -19.98 26.97 -26.04
N PRO A 286 -19.16 26.40 -25.13
CA PRO A 286 -17.77 26.77 -24.99
C PRO A 286 -17.04 26.54 -26.31
N ASP A 287 -16.03 27.31 -26.69
CA ASP A 287 -15.21 26.98 -27.87
C ASP A 287 -14.19 25.84 -27.60
N GLN A 288 -13.33 25.51 -28.58
CA GLN A 288 -12.35 24.44 -28.38
C GLN A 288 -11.37 24.75 -27.24
N GLU A 289 -10.94 26.00 -27.11
CA GLU A 289 -9.99 26.41 -26.07
C GLU A 289 -10.64 26.40 -24.69
N GLU A 290 -11.89 26.88 -24.60
CA GLU A 290 -12.70 26.85 -23.38
C GLU A 290 -12.98 25.41 -22.94
N SER A 291 -13.26 24.48 -23.86
CA SER A 291 -13.42 23.05 -23.56
C SER A 291 -12.13 22.41 -23.06
N LEU A 292 -10.97 22.74 -23.65
CA LEU A 292 -9.67 22.28 -23.14
C LEU A 292 -9.38 22.86 -21.74
N ASP A 293 -9.78 24.10 -21.49
CA ASP A 293 -9.68 24.72 -20.16
C ASP A 293 -10.60 24.05 -19.14
N ALA A 294 -11.79 23.61 -19.52
CA ALA A 294 -12.68 22.84 -18.66
C ALA A 294 -12.03 21.51 -18.22
N PHE A 295 -11.42 20.76 -19.15
CA PHE A 295 -10.64 19.55 -18.82
C PHE A 295 -9.46 19.87 -17.89
N ASN A 296 -8.69 20.92 -18.20
CA ASN A 296 -7.58 21.36 -17.36
C ASN A 296 -8.04 21.70 -15.93
N MET A 297 -9.19 22.36 -15.79
CA MET A 297 -9.78 22.71 -14.49
C MET A 297 -10.26 21.48 -13.72
N GLU A 298 -10.82 20.47 -14.40
CA GLU A 298 -11.17 19.21 -13.75
C GLU A 298 -9.92 18.48 -13.21
N VAL A 299 -8.83 18.43 -13.99
CA VAL A 299 -7.58 17.81 -13.57
C VAL A 299 -6.95 18.56 -12.39
N ARG A 300 -6.86 19.89 -12.47
CA ARG A 300 -6.29 20.76 -11.41
C ARG A 300 -7.12 20.75 -10.14
N GLY A 301 -8.44 20.59 -10.27
CA GLY A 301 -9.41 20.64 -9.18
C GLY A 301 -9.81 19.25 -8.67
N GLN A 302 -10.79 18.65 -9.32
CA GLN A 302 -11.46 17.43 -8.85
C GLN A 302 -10.51 16.23 -8.81
N LEU A 303 -9.79 15.96 -9.91
CA LEU A 303 -8.86 14.83 -9.95
C LEU A 303 -7.75 15.01 -8.91
N ARG A 304 -7.14 16.20 -8.84
CA ARG A 304 -6.09 16.47 -7.85
C ARG A 304 -6.57 16.27 -6.42
N ALA A 305 -7.77 16.75 -6.08
CA ALA A 305 -8.35 16.56 -4.76
C ALA A 305 -8.57 15.07 -4.45
N GLU A 306 -9.03 14.30 -5.44
CA GLU A 306 -9.25 12.87 -5.33
C GLU A 306 -7.93 12.08 -5.20
N VAL A 307 -6.90 12.44 -5.96
CA VAL A 307 -5.55 11.86 -5.84
C VAL A 307 -4.96 12.13 -4.46
N ILE A 308 -5.10 13.35 -3.93
CA ILE A 308 -4.68 13.69 -2.56
C ILE A 308 -5.46 12.87 -1.53
N ARG A 309 -6.78 12.71 -1.74
CA ARG A 309 -7.65 11.92 -0.85
C ARG A 309 -7.25 10.45 -0.81
N GLN A 310 -6.92 9.85 -1.96
CA GLN A 310 -6.55 8.43 -2.05
C GLN A 310 -5.10 8.16 -1.65
N SER A 311 -4.16 9.00 -2.10
CA SER A 311 -2.73 8.80 -1.88
C SER A 311 -2.26 9.29 -0.51
N GLY A 312 -3.10 10.09 0.17
CA GLY A 312 -2.75 10.79 1.40
C GLY A 312 -1.69 11.87 1.17
N SER A 313 -1.14 12.41 2.25
CA SER A 313 -0.02 13.34 2.17
C SER A 313 1.28 12.64 1.78
N ALA A 314 2.25 13.38 1.27
CA ALA A 314 3.59 12.86 0.95
C ALA A 314 4.27 12.15 2.13
N THR A 315 3.90 12.50 3.37
CA THR A 315 4.43 11.89 4.61
C THR A 315 3.55 10.79 5.19
N SER A 316 2.38 10.54 4.63
CA SER A 316 1.46 9.50 5.12
C SER A 316 1.84 8.14 4.54
N LEU A 317 1.70 7.08 5.33
CA LEU A 317 1.88 5.70 4.88
C LEU A 317 0.80 4.84 5.54
N PRO A 318 -0.05 4.12 4.77
CA PRO A 318 -1.14 3.36 5.35
C PRO A 318 -0.64 2.32 6.36
N LEU A 319 -1.33 2.19 7.49
CA LEU A 319 -1.01 1.18 8.52
C LEU A 319 -0.92 -0.24 7.94
N SER A 320 -1.86 -0.60 7.05
CA SER A 320 -1.89 -1.91 6.41
C SER A 320 -0.60 -2.23 5.65
N VAL A 321 -0.03 -1.22 4.99
CA VAL A 321 1.23 -1.33 4.25
C VAL A 321 2.41 -1.48 5.21
N CYS A 322 2.45 -0.72 6.31
CA CYS A 322 3.46 -0.89 7.37
C CYS A 322 3.42 -2.30 7.97
N MET A 323 2.22 -2.82 8.27
CA MET A 323 2.03 -4.15 8.85
C MET A 323 2.44 -5.25 7.87
N GLN A 324 2.16 -5.08 6.57
CA GLN A 324 2.59 -6.02 5.53
C GLN A 324 4.11 -6.08 5.41
N ALA A 325 4.80 -4.93 5.48
CA ALA A 325 6.25 -4.87 5.40
C ALA A 325 6.97 -5.63 6.55
N PHE A 326 6.33 -5.75 7.72
CA PHE A 326 6.81 -6.52 8.88
C PHE A 326 6.12 -7.89 9.05
N ALA A 327 5.40 -8.38 8.03
CA ALA A 327 4.68 -9.65 8.13
C ALA A 327 5.59 -10.86 8.50
N PRO A 328 6.81 -11.02 7.95
CA PRO A 328 7.73 -12.07 8.39
C PRO A 328 8.03 -12.03 9.89
N LEU A 329 8.36 -10.87 10.44
CA LEU A 329 8.62 -10.68 11.86
C LEU A 329 7.38 -10.98 12.71
N PHE A 330 6.18 -10.56 12.31
CA PHE A 330 4.95 -10.90 13.03
C PHE A 330 4.69 -12.41 13.03
N PHE A 331 4.87 -13.09 11.90
CA PHE A 331 4.75 -14.56 11.85
C PHE A 331 5.79 -15.22 12.75
N HIS A 332 7.01 -14.69 12.78
CA HIS A 332 8.06 -15.19 13.66
C HIS A 332 7.70 -15.02 15.14
N ILE A 333 7.31 -13.82 15.59
CA ILE A 333 6.91 -13.55 16.98
C ILE A 333 5.76 -14.46 17.40
N CYS A 334 4.71 -14.57 16.57
CA CYS A 334 3.58 -15.43 16.89
C CYS A 334 3.99 -16.91 16.96
N SER A 335 4.89 -17.36 16.08
CA SER A 335 5.38 -18.74 16.10
C SER A 335 6.28 -19.01 17.30
N SER A 336 7.21 -18.10 17.61
CA SER A 336 8.13 -18.24 18.74
C SER A 336 7.36 -18.26 20.04
N CYS A 337 6.48 -17.28 20.29
CA CYS A 337 5.80 -17.17 21.58
C CYS A 337 4.72 -18.24 21.77
N PHE A 338 3.86 -18.47 20.77
CA PHE A 338 2.66 -19.30 20.96
C PHE A 338 2.79 -20.75 20.51
N LEU A 339 3.75 -21.08 19.62
CA LEU A 339 3.92 -22.44 19.11
C LEU A 339 5.21 -23.09 19.61
N ASP A 340 6.30 -22.32 19.70
CA ASP A 340 7.62 -22.82 20.09
C ASP A 340 8.00 -22.54 21.55
N CYS A 341 7.15 -21.82 22.29
CA CYS A 341 7.42 -21.40 23.67
C CYS A 341 8.81 -20.74 23.80
N ASP A 342 9.03 -19.68 23.01
CA ASP A 342 10.25 -18.89 22.86
C ASP A 342 11.49 -19.63 22.35
N GLY A 343 11.32 -20.84 21.81
CA GLY A 343 12.41 -21.62 21.23
C GLY A 343 13.39 -22.18 22.26
N LEU A 344 12.99 -22.22 23.54
CA LEU A 344 13.85 -22.64 24.65
C LEU A 344 13.76 -24.16 24.92
N GLY A 345 13.50 -24.96 23.87
CA GLY A 345 13.45 -26.43 23.97
C GLY A 345 12.21 -26.96 24.70
N GLY A 346 11.11 -26.21 24.69
CA GLY A 346 9.83 -26.61 25.26
C GLY A 346 9.27 -25.63 26.29
N CYS A 347 7.95 -25.67 26.51
CA CYS A 347 7.25 -24.70 27.36
C CYS A 347 7.65 -24.76 28.83
N ALA A 348 7.97 -25.95 29.35
CA ALA A 348 8.44 -26.08 30.74
C ALA A 348 9.85 -25.48 30.92
N ALA A 349 10.72 -25.64 29.92
CA ALA A 349 12.05 -25.05 29.93
C ALA A 349 11.96 -23.53 29.82
N ALA A 350 11.14 -23.01 28.91
CA ALA A 350 10.87 -21.59 28.76
C ALA A 350 10.36 -20.94 30.06
N LEU A 351 9.37 -21.57 30.68
CA LEU A 351 8.81 -21.14 31.97
C LEU A 351 9.90 -21.02 33.04
N LYS A 352 10.73 -22.06 33.18
CA LYS A 352 11.82 -22.11 34.16
C LYS A 352 12.94 -21.11 33.85
N SER A 353 13.35 -20.99 32.59
CA SER A 353 14.46 -20.11 32.18
C SER A 353 14.12 -18.64 32.31
N GLN A 354 12.85 -18.29 32.10
CA GLN A 354 12.38 -16.90 32.20
C GLN A 354 11.91 -16.57 33.62
N GLY A 355 11.71 -17.57 34.49
CA GLY A 355 11.33 -17.36 35.89
C GLY A 355 9.85 -17.04 36.08
N PHE A 356 8.98 -17.57 35.23
CA PHE A 356 7.54 -17.46 35.41
C PHE A 356 6.99 -18.57 36.31
N ASP A 357 6.03 -18.24 37.17
CA ASP A 357 5.42 -19.24 38.07
C ASP A 357 4.36 -20.10 37.37
N SER A 358 3.78 -19.61 36.27
CA SER A 358 2.71 -20.31 35.56
C SER A 358 2.73 -20.04 34.06
N PHE A 359 2.30 -21.04 33.28
CA PHE A 359 2.16 -20.92 31.83
C PHE A 359 1.16 -19.83 31.43
N ARG A 360 0.12 -19.60 32.24
CA ARG A 360 -0.86 -18.52 31.99
C ARG A 360 -0.20 -17.14 32.04
N THR A 361 0.70 -16.92 33.00
CA THR A 361 1.43 -15.65 33.13
C THR A 361 2.33 -15.41 31.94
N LEU A 362 3.06 -16.44 31.48
CA LEU A 362 3.88 -16.38 30.27
C LEU A 362 3.04 -15.94 29.05
N ILE A 363 1.93 -16.63 28.78
CA ILE A 363 1.05 -16.32 27.65
C ILE A 363 0.48 -14.89 27.72
N LEU A 364 0.11 -14.41 28.91
CA LEU A 364 -0.36 -13.02 29.07
C LEU A 364 0.73 -12.00 28.76
N VAL A 365 1.97 -12.27 29.18
CA VAL A 365 3.12 -11.43 28.85
C VAL A 365 3.41 -11.46 27.34
N ASP A 366 3.32 -12.61 26.69
CA ASP A 366 3.52 -12.73 25.25
C ASP A 366 2.45 -11.99 24.43
N ILE A 367 1.19 -12.05 24.87
CA ILE A 367 0.10 -11.27 24.26
C ILE A 367 0.39 -9.77 24.39
N ALA A 368 0.83 -9.32 25.58
CA ALA A 368 1.21 -7.93 25.78
C ALA A 368 2.40 -7.52 24.89
N ASN A 369 3.42 -8.38 24.78
CA ASN A 369 4.58 -8.16 23.92
C ASN A 369 4.21 -8.08 22.44
N LEU A 370 3.32 -8.95 21.96
CA LEU A 370 2.81 -8.91 20.60
C LEU A 370 2.07 -7.59 20.34
N PHE A 371 1.21 -7.17 21.27
CA PHE A 371 0.51 -5.89 21.16
C PHE A 371 1.49 -4.71 21.08
N PHE A 372 2.48 -4.64 21.96
CA PHE A 372 3.50 -3.59 21.92
C PHE A 372 4.39 -3.66 20.67
N SER A 373 4.63 -4.84 20.13
CA SER A 373 5.31 -5.03 18.85
C SER A 373 4.50 -4.43 17.70
N CYS A 374 3.19 -4.67 17.64
CA CYS A 374 2.32 -4.05 16.65
C CYS A 374 2.35 -2.52 16.72
N LEU A 375 2.32 -1.95 17.93
CA LEU A 375 2.41 -0.50 18.13
C LEU A 375 3.78 0.06 17.70
N SER A 376 4.86 -0.55 18.16
CA SER A 376 6.22 -0.01 17.98
C SER A 376 6.78 -0.22 16.58
N LEU A 377 6.51 -1.37 15.94
CA LEU A 377 7.07 -1.68 14.63
C LEU A 377 6.36 -0.91 13.52
N SER A 378 5.04 -0.74 13.61
CA SER A 378 4.26 -0.05 12.58
C SER A 378 4.61 1.44 12.44
N ILE A 379 5.16 2.07 13.49
CA ILE A 379 5.57 3.48 13.46
C ILE A 379 6.95 3.71 12.83
N ILE A 380 7.77 2.66 12.62
CA ILE A 380 9.14 2.80 12.07
C ILE A 380 9.12 3.55 10.74
N PHE A 381 8.36 3.06 9.76
CA PHE A 381 8.34 3.64 8.42
C PHE A 381 7.76 5.06 8.37
N PRO A 382 6.63 5.38 9.04
CA PRO A 382 6.19 6.76 9.19
C PRO A 382 7.25 7.67 9.82
N CYS A 383 7.93 7.24 10.88
CA CYS A 383 8.99 8.04 11.51
C CYS A 383 10.14 8.34 10.54
N ILE A 384 10.60 7.33 9.77
CA ILE A 384 11.64 7.53 8.73
C ILE A 384 11.14 8.54 7.70
N LEU A 385 9.94 8.35 7.18
CA LEU A 385 9.38 9.21 6.13
C LEU A 385 9.20 10.66 6.60
N HIS A 386 8.71 10.88 7.82
CA HIS A 386 8.59 12.21 8.41
C HIS A 386 9.95 12.87 8.64
N ALA A 387 10.93 12.13 9.18
CA ALA A 387 12.27 12.63 9.37
C ALA A 387 12.89 13.02 8.02
N GLN A 388 12.81 12.16 7.01
CA GLN A 388 13.32 12.46 5.67
C GLN A 388 12.63 13.63 5.00
N HIS A 389 11.32 13.81 5.20
CA HIS A 389 10.62 14.99 4.70
C HIS A 389 11.14 16.27 5.33
N TRP A 390 11.45 16.24 6.64
CA TRP A 390 12.12 17.34 7.31
C TRP A 390 13.53 17.57 6.75
N GLY A 391 14.31 16.50 6.53
CA GLY A 391 15.63 16.56 5.90
C GLY A 391 15.59 17.20 4.53
N PHE A 392 14.68 16.76 3.65
CA PHE A 392 14.49 17.26 2.29
C PHE A 392 14.22 18.77 2.25
N LYS A 393 13.53 19.32 3.26
CA LYS A 393 13.27 20.76 3.38
C LYS A 393 14.52 21.58 3.80
N HIS A 394 15.45 20.97 4.54
CA HIS A 394 16.56 21.70 5.18
C HIS A 394 17.93 21.40 4.55
N THR A 395 18.09 20.29 3.83
CA THR A 395 19.35 19.93 3.17
C THR A 395 19.34 20.35 1.70
N ARG A 396 20.35 21.10 1.27
CA ARG A 396 20.50 21.51 -0.15
C ARG A 396 21.28 20.53 -1.01
N SER A 397 22.20 19.76 -0.43
CA SER A 397 23.06 18.85 -1.20
C SER A 397 22.52 17.41 -1.19
N PRO A 398 22.60 16.68 -2.31
CA PRO A 398 22.17 15.28 -2.38
C PRO A 398 22.91 14.37 -1.39
N CYS A 399 24.20 14.64 -1.15
CA CYS A 399 25.00 13.88 -0.19
C CYS A 399 24.53 14.12 1.26
N ALA A 400 24.23 15.37 1.64
CA ALA A 400 23.68 15.66 2.96
C ALA A 400 22.32 15.00 3.16
N HIS A 401 21.46 14.99 2.13
CA HIS A 401 20.18 14.28 2.16
C HIS A 401 20.37 12.77 2.35
N ALA A 402 21.31 12.14 1.63
CA ALA A 402 21.61 10.73 1.77
C ALA A 402 22.13 10.37 3.18
N CYS A 403 23.06 11.15 3.73
CA CYS A 403 23.56 10.99 5.09
C CYS A 403 22.44 11.15 6.13
N PHE A 404 21.58 12.17 5.95
CA PHE A 404 20.43 12.40 6.82
C PHE A 404 19.41 11.24 6.72
N ALA A 405 19.15 10.74 5.51
CA ALA A 405 18.27 9.60 5.27
C ALA A 405 18.78 8.33 5.96
N ALA A 406 20.09 8.07 5.90
CA ALA A 406 20.70 6.94 6.61
C ALA A 406 20.62 7.12 8.14
N ALA A 407 20.96 8.29 8.66
CA ALA A 407 20.92 8.58 10.09
C ALA A 407 19.49 8.50 10.66
N SER A 408 18.51 9.10 9.99
CA SER A 408 17.10 9.04 10.40
C SER A 408 16.55 7.62 10.38
N THR A 409 16.97 6.80 9.40
CA THR A 409 16.64 5.38 9.34
C THR A 409 17.19 4.63 10.55
N PHE A 410 18.49 4.76 10.82
CA PHE A 410 19.13 4.14 11.98
C PHE A 410 18.44 4.54 13.29
N LEU A 411 18.20 5.85 13.48
CA LEU A 411 17.55 6.36 14.68
C LEU A 411 16.11 5.86 14.82
N ALA A 412 15.34 5.75 13.74
CA ALA A 412 13.96 5.24 13.80
C ALA A 412 13.91 3.75 14.18
N TYR A 413 14.80 2.93 13.61
CA TYR A 413 14.92 1.52 14.00
C TYR A 413 15.37 1.39 15.46
N PHE A 414 16.45 2.08 15.84
CA PHE A 414 16.94 2.08 17.21
C PHE A 414 15.85 2.49 18.21
N TYR A 415 15.11 3.55 17.89
CA TYR A 415 14.01 4.07 18.69
C TYR A 415 12.89 3.03 18.89
N ALA A 416 12.39 2.43 17.80
CA ALA A 416 11.31 1.47 17.87
C ALA A 416 11.71 0.17 18.58
N PHE A 417 12.93 -0.34 18.35
CA PHE A 417 13.44 -1.53 19.04
C PHE A 417 13.78 -1.26 20.51
N ALA A 418 14.18 -0.04 20.87
CA ALA A 418 14.31 0.38 22.26
C ALA A 418 12.94 0.42 22.95
N LEU A 419 11.92 0.99 22.29
CA LEU A 419 10.56 1.05 22.82
C LEU A 419 9.97 -0.36 23.02
N LEU A 420 10.20 -1.26 22.05
CA LEU A 420 9.84 -2.67 22.16
C LEU A 420 10.57 -3.35 23.33
N GLY A 421 11.88 -3.10 23.46
CA GLY A 421 12.69 -3.64 24.55
C GLY A 421 12.25 -3.19 25.94
N ILE A 422 11.91 -1.89 26.08
CA ILE A 422 11.41 -1.33 27.33
C ILE A 422 10.04 -1.93 27.68
N ASN A 423 9.10 -1.95 26.73
CA ASN A 423 7.78 -2.54 26.94
C ASN A 423 7.87 -4.04 27.28
N GLY A 424 8.68 -4.79 26.53
CA GLY A 424 8.84 -6.22 26.75
C GLY A 424 9.56 -6.55 28.05
N GLY A 425 10.62 -5.81 28.38
CA GLY A 425 11.34 -5.94 29.64
C GLY A 425 10.46 -5.64 30.84
N ASN A 426 9.62 -4.60 30.75
CA ASN A 426 8.61 -4.27 31.74
C ASN A 426 7.58 -5.39 31.94
N ALA A 427 7.06 -5.95 30.84
CA ALA A 427 6.07 -7.03 30.89
C ALA A 427 6.66 -8.31 31.54
N VAL A 428 7.89 -8.69 31.15
CA VAL A 428 8.61 -9.82 31.77
C VAL A 428 8.89 -9.55 33.25
N ALA A 429 9.34 -8.33 33.60
CA ALA A 429 9.60 -7.96 35.00
C ALA A 429 8.34 -8.03 35.87
N LEU A 430 7.18 -7.64 35.34
CA LEU A 430 5.89 -7.76 36.05
C LEU A 430 5.45 -9.22 36.20
N GLY A 431 5.57 -10.02 35.15
CA GLY A 431 5.09 -11.39 35.17
C GLY A 431 5.96 -12.37 35.97
N THR A 432 7.25 -12.09 36.14
CA THR A 432 8.20 -12.98 36.84
C THR A 432 8.41 -12.64 38.31
N ARG A 433 8.22 -11.37 38.70
CA ARG A 433 8.54 -10.87 40.05
C ARG A 433 7.34 -10.29 40.81
N GLY A 434 6.16 -10.34 40.19
CA GLY A 434 4.94 -9.75 40.72
C GLY A 434 4.80 -8.26 40.42
N ALA A 435 3.55 -7.79 40.45
CA ALA A 435 3.22 -6.40 40.16
C ALA A 435 3.46 -5.52 41.39
N THR A 436 4.59 -4.80 41.41
CA THR A 436 4.72 -3.65 42.33
C THR A 436 3.99 -2.44 41.73
N PRO A 437 3.39 -1.55 42.55
CA PRO A 437 2.71 -0.36 42.05
C PRO A 437 3.58 0.51 41.13
N THR A 438 4.89 0.60 41.43
CA THR A 438 5.85 1.38 40.63
C THR A 438 6.06 0.79 39.24
N TRP A 439 6.30 -0.53 39.13
CA TRP A 439 6.51 -1.18 37.82
C TRP A 439 5.22 -1.24 37.01
N LEU A 440 4.06 -1.38 37.67
CA LEU A 440 2.77 -1.33 37.00
C LEU A 440 2.53 0.08 36.41
N LEU A 441 2.73 1.13 37.20
CA LEU A 441 2.61 2.52 36.74
C LEU A 441 3.57 2.81 35.58
N TRP A 442 4.82 2.36 35.68
CA TRP A 442 5.81 2.52 34.62
C TRP A 442 5.38 1.82 33.33
N THR A 443 4.94 0.57 33.41
CA THR A 443 4.47 -0.21 32.25
C THR A 443 3.26 0.45 31.59
N LEU A 444 2.28 0.88 32.38
CA LEU A 444 1.10 1.59 31.87
C LEU A 444 1.50 2.92 31.22
N SER A 445 2.46 3.64 31.77
CA SER A 445 2.94 4.91 31.22
C SER A 445 3.64 4.73 29.87
N VAL A 446 4.58 3.77 29.76
CA VAL A 446 5.28 3.49 28.51
C VAL A 446 4.32 2.91 27.46
N GLY A 447 3.40 2.04 27.87
CA GLY A 447 2.37 1.49 26.99
C GLY A 447 1.42 2.57 26.47
N ALA A 448 0.93 3.46 27.34
CA ALA A 448 0.09 4.59 26.96
C ALA A 448 0.82 5.56 26.03
N PHE A 449 2.09 5.83 26.28
CA PHE A 449 2.93 6.63 25.39
C PHE A 449 3.06 5.99 23.99
N SER A 450 3.34 4.68 23.92
CA SER A 450 3.44 3.94 22.66
C SER A 450 2.11 3.97 21.87
N ALA A 451 1.00 3.76 22.57
CA ALA A 451 -0.34 3.79 21.99
C ALA A 451 -0.71 5.21 21.51
N LEU A 452 -0.35 6.25 22.26
CA LEU A 452 -0.58 7.63 21.87
C LEU A 452 0.23 7.99 20.61
N GLN A 453 1.49 7.59 20.52
CA GLN A 453 2.31 7.83 19.32
C GLN A 453 1.74 7.13 18.10
N TRP A 454 1.37 5.86 18.26
CA TRP A 454 0.71 5.10 17.21
C TRP A 454 -0.57 5.80 16.76
N PHE A 455 -1.40 6.23 17.71
CA PHE A 455 -2.64 6.96 17.43
C PHE A 455 -2.37 8.27 16.70
N LEU A 456 -1.43 9.11 17.17
CA LEU A 456 -1.10 10.39 16.54
C LEU A 456 -0.59 10.22 15.11
N ILE A 457 0.15 9.15 14.82
CA ILE A 457 0.69 8.85 13.49
C ILE A 457 -0.41 8.39 12.53
N PHE A 458 -1.34 7.53 12.97
CA PHE A 458 -2.29 6.87 12.08
C PHE A 458 -3.72 7.44 12.12
N TYR A 459 -4.17 8.01 13.24
CA TYR A 459 -5.52 8.56 13.38
C TYR A 459 -5.76 9.74 12.43
N ASN A 460 -4.76 10.62 12.30
CA ASN A 460 -4.86 11.80 11.44
C ASN A 460 -4.71 11.50 9.95
N GLN A 461 -4.40 10.26 9.55
CA GLN A 461 -4.23 9.94 8.14
C GLN A 461 -5.57 9.86 7.38
N GLY A 462 -6.70 10.00 8.10
CA GLY A 462 -8.03 9.66 7.60
C GLY A 462 -8.09 8.15 7.40
N THR A 463 -9.15 7.49 7.81
CA THR A 463 -9.39 6.16 7.25
C THR A 463 -9.62 6.41 5.75
N PRO A 464 -8.72 5.98 4.83
CA PRO A 464 -9.10 5.97 3.44
C PRO A 464 -10.38 5.16 3.41
N THR A 465 -11.50 5.77 3.00
CA THR A 465 -12.72 5.01 2.74
C THR A 465 -12.25 3.85 1.88
N PRO A 466 -12.40 2.59 2.33
CA PRO A 466 -11.84 1.47 1.60
C PRO A 466 -12.40 1.58 0.20
N ALA A 467 -11.57 2.00 -0.75
CA ALA A 467 -11.88 1.92 -2.16
C ALA A 467 -12.16 0.44 -2.33
N SER A 468 -13.45 0.13 -2.47
CA SER A 468 -14.03 -1.18 -2.28
C SER A 468 -13.05 -2.23 -2.79
N SER A 469 -12.40 -2.93 -1.84
CA SER A 469 -11.55 -4.09 -2.07
C SER A 469 -12.15 -4.83 -3.25
N CYS A 470 -11.42 -4.93 -4.38
CA CYS A 470 -11.78 -5.60 -5.63
C CYS A 470 -12.81 -6.73 -5.43
N ARG A 471 -14.08 -6.37 -5.22
CA ARG A 471 -15.18 -7.27 -5.42
C ARG A 471 -15.35 -7.13 -6.90
N ALA A 472 -14.86 -8.13 -7.62
CA ALA A 472 -15.26 -8.40 -8.97
C ALA A 472 -16.80 -8.28 -8.99
N LEU A 473 -17.29 -7.12 -9.40
CA LEU A 473 -18.57 -7.03 -10.06
C LEU A 473 -18.34 -7.86 -11.31
N ILE A 474 -18.72 -9.12 -11.21
CA ILE A 474 -18.92 -10.00 -12.35
C ILE A 474 -19.99 -9.27 -13.15
N CYS A 475 -19.57 -8.44 -14.11
CA CYS A 475 -20.42 -8.01 -15.19
C CYS A 475 -20.70 -9.27 -15.99
N ASP A 476 -21.84 -9.87 -15.68
CA ASP A 476 -22.47 -10.94 -16.44
C ASP A 476 -23.01 -10.33 -17.75
N THR A 477 -22.10 -9.84 -18.61
CA THR A 477 -22.45 -9.44 -19.97
C THR A 477 -22.23 -10.64 -20.86
N LYS A 478 -23.26 -11.50 -20.93
CA LYS A 478 -23.43 -12.37 -22.10
C LYS A 478 -23.40 -11.48 -23.35
N PRO A 479 -22.54 -11.75 -24.34
CA PRO A 479 -22.66 -11.12 -25.64
C PRO A 479 -23.91 -11.70 -26.31
N THR A 480 -25.04 -11.01 -26.19
CA THR A 480 -26.18 -11.24 -27.09
C THR A 480 -25.86 -10.56 -28.41
N GLY A 481 -25.52 -11.37 -29.41
CA GLY A 481 -25.77 -11.09 -30.83
C GLY A 481 -24.85 -10.06 -31.49
N MET A 482 -23.69 -10.53 -31.97
CA MET A 482 -23.11 -10.07 -33.23
C MET A 482 -22.59 -11.32 -33.96
N GLU A 483 -23.50 -11.98 -34.66
CA GLU A 483 -23.22 -12.72 -35.90
C GLU A 483 -23.67 -11.86 -37.07
#